data_AF-A0A932IHN5-F1
#
_entry.id   AF-A0A932IHN5-F1
#
_cell.length_a   1.000
_cell.length_b   1.000
_cell.length_c   1.000
_cell.angle_alpha   90.00
_cell.angle_beta   90.00
_cell.angle_gamma   90.00
#
_symmetry.space_group_name_H-M   'P 1'
#
loop_
_entity.id
_entity.type
_entity.pdbx_description
1 polymer ?
#
loop_
_entity_poly.entity_id
_entity_poly.type
_entity_poly.pdbx_seq_one_letter_code
_entity_poly.pdbx_strand_id
1 'polypeptide(L)' 'MRKKDGTEKAEREVYLRTDFGEVLAGLHPLRLDMEFPSPTESISIRLPREMLNRIRVIADEQDVPYQSLI' A
#
# COMPACT_ATOMS: atom_id res chain seq x y z
N MET A 1 -16.73 14.37 26.85
CA MET A 1 -16.59 15.80 26.51
C MET A 1 -15.51 15.93 25.43
N ARG A 2 -15.90 15.91 24.15
CA ARG A 2 -15.96 17.07 23.24
C ARG A 2 -14.71 17.96 23.31
N LYS A 3 -13.84 17.84 22.30
CA LYS A 3 -13.32 18.94 21.46
C LYS A 3 -12.72 18.32 20.19
N LYS A 4 -13.43 18.34 19.06
CA LYS A 4 -12.85 18.17 17.71
C LYS A 4 -13.65 18.84 16.58
N ASP A 5 -14.83 19.40 16.87
CA ASP A 5 -15.68 20.05 15.86
C ASP A 5 -15.11 21.39 15.35
N GLY A 6 -14.15 22.01 16.06
CA GLY A 6 -13.58 23.30 15.69
C GLY A 6 -12.47 23.22 14.62
N THR A 7 -11.73 22.10 14.58
CA THR A 7 -10.67 21.86 13.61
C THR A 7 -11.23 21.42 12.26
N GLU A 8 -12.22 20.52 12.25
CA GLU A 8 -12.82 20.02 11.01
C GLU A 8 -13.62 21.11 10.27
N LYS A 9 -14.35 21.96 11.01
CA LYS A 9 -15.07 23.09 10.40
C LYS A 9 -14.12 24.12 9.79
N ALA A 10 -13.00 24.37 10.45
CA ALA A 10 -11.97 25.28 9.94
C ALA A 10 -11.30 24.70 8.68
N GLU A 11 -10.94 23.41 8.68
CA GLU A 11 -10.39 22.72 7.51
C GLU A 11 -11.38 22.72 6.34
N ARG A 12 -12.67 22.50 6.62
CA ARG A 12 -13.75 22.54 5.61
C ARG A 12 -13.91 23.92 4.98
N GLU A 13 -13.83 25.00 5.75
CA GLU A 13 -13.89 26.36 5.21
C GLU A 13 -12.68 26.69 4.34
N VAL A 14 -11.50 26.16 4.68
CA VAL A 14 -10.30 26.26 3.83
C VAL A 14 -10.54 25.51 2.52
N TYR A 15 -10.99 24.26 2.54
CA TYR A 15 -11.28 23.49 1.32
C TYR A 15 -12.32 24.14 0.40
N LEU A 16 -13.32 24.82 0.96
CA LEU A 16 -14.36 25.51 0.17
C LEU A 16 -13.86 26.82 -0.45
N ARG A 17 -12.78 27.40 0.07
CA ARG A 17 -12.21 28.69 -0.39
C ARG A 17 -10.95 28.51 -1.24
N THR A 18 -10.28 27.37 -1.14
CA THR A 18 -9.06 27.10 -1.88
C THR A 18 -9.38 26.73 -3.33
N ASP A 19 -8.80 27.46 -4.28
CA ASP A 19 -8.80 27.06 -5.68
C ASP A 19 -7.84 25.87 -5.87
N PHE A 20 -8.36 24.78 -6.45
CA PHE A 20 -7.57 23.59 -6.71
C PHE A 20 -6.42 23.86 -7.70
N GLY A 21 -6.57 24.82 -8.60
CA GLY A 21 -5.52 25.21 -9.55
C GLY A 21 -4.27 25.78 -8.87
N GLU A 22 -4.45 26.57 -7.81
CA GLU A 22 -3.33 27.12 -7.03
C GLU A 22 -2.62 26.04 -6.22
N VAL A 23 -3.37 25.09 -5.67
CA VAL A 23 -2.80 23.93 -4.96
C VAL A 23 -1.95 23.10 -5.91
N LEU A 24 -2.47 22.80 -7.10
CA LEU A 24 -1.77 22.00 -8.10
C LEU A 24 -0.52 22.71 -8.63
N ALA A 25 -0.56 24.04 -8.79
CA ALA A 25 0.58 24.84 -9.21
C ALA A 25 1.71 24.88 -8.16
N GLY A 26 1.38 24.72 -6.89
CA GLY A 26 2.35 24.61 -5.79
C GLY A 26 2.91 23.20 -5.57
N LEU A 27 2.38 22.17 -6.25
CA LEU A 27 2.92 20.82 -6.15
C LEU A 27 4.19 20.70 -6.98
N HIS A 28 5.25 20.22 -6.34
CA HIS A 28 6.47 19.84 -7.03
C HIS A 28 6.42 18.35 -7.37
N PRO A 29 6.89 17.95 -8.56
CA PRO A 29 6.94 16.55 -8.94
C PRO A 29 7.87 15.81 -7.99
N LEU A 30 7.33 14.85 -7.26
CA LEU A 30 8.12 13.91 -6.48
C LEU A 30 8.76 12.92 -7.48
N ARG A 31 10.07 13.00 -7.67
CA ARG A 31 10.79 12.02 -8.49
C ARG A 31 11.06 10.80 -7.61
N LEU A 32 10.28 9.75 -7.83
CA LEU A 32 10.43 8.46 -7.17
C LEU A 32 11.41 7.62 -7.98
N ASP A 33 12.67 7.60 -7.55
CA ASP A 33 13.67 6.67 -8.04
C ASP A 33 13.41 5.31 -7.38
N MET A 34 12.44 4.56 -7.91
CA MET A 34 12.17 3.20 -7.48
C MET A 34 12.99 2.24 -8.35
N GLU A 35 13.90 1.50 -7.74
CA GLU A 35 14.51 0.35 -8.38
C GLU A 35 13.43 -0.72 -8.54
N PHE A 36 12.99 -0.93 -9.79
CA PHE A 36 12.10 -2.03 -10.10
C PHE A 36 12.88 -3.34 -9.94
N PRO A 37 12.34 -4.33 -9.20
CA PRO A 37 13.01 -5.62 -9.08
C PRO A 37 13.16 -6.26 -10.47
N SER A 38 14.28 -6.96 -10.66
CA SER A 38 14.56 -7.70 -11.88
C SER A 38 13.37 -8.59 -12.28
N PRO A 39 13.09 -8.74 -13.58
CA PRO A 39 12.02 -9.62 -14.04
C PRO A 39 12.23 -11.04 -13.51
N THR A 40 11.20 -11.60 -12.90
CA THR A 40 11.23 -12.94 -12.30
C THR A 40 10.66 -13.98 -13.25
N GLU A 41 11.18 -15.21 -13.18
CA GLU A 41 10.69 -16.35 -13.95
C GLU A 41 9.99 -17.36 -13.03
N SER A 42 8.90 -17.96 -13.51
CA SER A 42 8.18 -18.98 -12.75
C SER A 42 8.94 -20.31 -12.78
N ILE A 43 9.15 -20.92 -11.61
CA ILE A 43 9.67 -22.28 -11.48
C ILE A 43 8.56 -23.27 -11.12
N SER A 44 8.73 -24.54 -11.49
CA SER A 44 7.85 -25.64 -11.07
C SER A 44 8.61 -26.59 -10.15
N ILE A 45 8.11 -26.72 -8.91
CA ILE A 45 8.67 -27.67 -7.93
C ILE A 45 7.60 -28.67 -7.48
N ARG A 46 8.01 -29.90 -7.15
CA ARG A 46 7.12 -30.93 -6.59
C ARG A 46 7.41 -31.09 -5.11
N LEU A 47 6.40 -30.88 -4.28
CA LEU A 47 6.48 -31.02 -2.84
C LEU A 47 5.49 -32.10 -2.36
N PRO A 48 5.78 -32.80 -1.25
CA PRO A 48 4.78 -33.59 -0.55
C PRO A 48 3.58 -32.73 -0.15
N ARG A 49 2.37 -33.29 -0.26
CA ARG A 49 1.12 -32.56 -0.01
C ARG A 49 1.04 -31.95 1.40
N GLU A 50 1.49 -32.71 2.39
CA GLU A 50 1.62 -32.26 3.79
C GLU A 50 2.45 -30.98 3.92
N MET A 51 3.58 -30.91 3.23
CA MET A 51 4.47 -29.76 3.26
C MET A 51 3.84 -28.55 2.58
N LEU A 52 3.22 -28.74 1.40
CA LEU A 52 2.51 -27.66 0.70
C LEU A 52 1.39 -27.06 1.56
N ASN A 53 0.65 -27.90 2.28
CA ASN A 53 -0.41 -27.45 3.19
C ASN A 53 0.16 -26.61 4.35
N ARG A 54 1.29 -27.01 4.94
CA ARG A 54 1.94 -26.24 6.01
C ARG A 54 2.39 -24.87 5.53
N ILE A 55 3.01 -24.79 4.35
CA ILE A 55 3.44 -23.51 3.76
C ILE A 55 2.24 -22.58 3.55
N ARG A 56 1.09 -23.11 3.08
CA ARG A 56 -0.13 -22.32 2.91
C ARG A 56 -0.65 -21.73 4.21
N VAL A 57 -0.66 -22.49 5.30
CA VAL A 57 -1.10 -22.00 6.62
C VAL A 57 -0.19 -20.86 7.08
N ILE A 58 1.13 -21.03 6.98
CA ILE A 58 2.10 -20.01 7.39
C ILE A 58 1.96 -18.73 6.54
N ALA A 59 1.70 -18.88 5.24
CA ALA A 59 1.53 -17.75 4.33
C ALA A 59 0.25 -16.96 4.63
N ASP A 60 -0.84 -17.66 4.95
CA ASP A 60 -2.12 -17.07 5.36
C ASP A 60 -1.96 -16.27 6.66
N GLU A 61 -1.23 -16.80 7.64
CA GLU A 61 -0.90 -16.10 8.89
C GLU A 61 -0.10 -14.80 8.67
N GLN A 62 0.67 -14.74 7.59
CA GLN A 62 1.50 -13.58 7.22
C GLN A 62 0.83 -12.64 6.21
N ASP A 63 -0.39 -12.95 5.76
CA ASP A 63 -1.12 -12.22 4.70
C ASP A 63 -0.28 -12.08 3.41
N VAL A 64 0.44 -13.15 3.05
CA VAL A 64 1.25 -13.22 1.82
C VAL A 64 0.91 -14.46 1.00
N PRO A 65 1.12 -14.45 -0.33
CA PRO A 65 0.96 -15.64 -1.14
C PRO A 65 2.02 -16.70 -0.77
N TYR A 66 1.62 -17.98 -0.73
CA TYR A 66 2.53 -19.08 -0.34
C TYR A 66 3.77 -19.21 -1.22
N GLN A 67 3.70 -18.74 -2.47
CA GLN A 67 4.82 -18.72 -3.41
C GLN A 67 5.95 -17.79 -2.95
N SER A 68 5.65 -16.78 -2.13
CA SER A 68 6.66 -15.87 -1.57
C SER A 68 7.52 -16.50 -0.47
N LEU A 69 7.14 -17.68 0.04
CA LEU A 69 7.89 -18.43 1.05
C LEU A 69 8.82 -19.50 0.44
N ILE A 70 8.94 -19.55 -0.88
CA ILE A 70 9.65 -20.59 -1.65
C ILE A 70 10.78 -19.98 -2.46
#